data_AF-R0IUU3-F1
#
_entry.id   AF-R0IUU3-F1
#
_cell.length_a   1.000
_cell.length_b   1.000
_cell.length_c   1.000
_cell.angle_alpha   90.00
_cell.angle_beta   90.00
_cell.angle_gamma   90.00
#
_symmetry.space_group_name_H-M   'P 1'
#
loop_
_entity.id
_entity.type
_entity.pdbx_description
1 polymer ?
#
loop_
_entity_poly.entity_id
_entity_poly.type
_entity_poly.pdbx_seq_one_letter_code
_entity_poly.pdbx_strand_id
1 'polypeptide(L)'
;LKDWNPARETFTKETTSLMYNNNPDRNRWVAAACYNKAWAVKDYGAISDVVSMKLKLGAFHTDYDCMYIGRHNQFWTESDNGYINLAYAYNGNICSFDGSTGDLTCN
;
A
#
# COMPACT_ATOMS: atom_id res chain seq x y z
N LEU A 1 4.55 17.45 -21.05
CA LEU A 1 4.73 17.18 -19.61
C LEU A 1 5.74 16.04 -19.48
N LYS A 2 6.81 16.17 -18.69
CA LYS A 2 7.69 15.03 -18.38
C LYS A 2 6.85 13.98 -17.64
N ASP A 3 6.94 12.72 -18.03
CA ASP A 3 6.15 11.63 -17.45
C ASP A 3 6.58 11.39 -15.99
N TRP A 4 5.64 11.59 -15.05
CA TRP A 4 5.87 11.49 -13.60
C TRP A 4 5.59 10.09 -13.04
N ASN A 5 4.93 9.26 -13.85
CA ASN A 5 4.46 7.95 -13.43
C ASN A 5 5.61 7.02 -12.99
N PRO A 6 6.77 6.97 -13.68
CA PRO A 6 7.86 6.09 -13.27
C PRO A 6 8.41 6.41 -11.87
N ALA A 7 8.59 7.70 -11.55
CA ALA A 7 9.14 8.10 -10.25
C ALA A 7 8.19 7.76 -9.10
N ARG A 8 6.88 7.94 -9.31
CA ARG A 8 5.85 7.61 -8.33
C ARG A 8 5.74 6.10 -8.11
N GLU A 9 5.76 5.34 -9.20
CA GLU A 9 5.71 3.89 -9.16
C GLU A 9 6.95 3.31 -8.45
N THR A 10 8.16 3.77 -8.80
CA THR A 10 9.40 3.37 -8.13
C THR A 10 9.37 3.72 -6.64
N PHE A 11 9.04 4.96 -6.28
CA PHE A 11 8.98 5.39 -4.88
C PHE A 11 8.01 4.53 -4.06
N THR A 12 6.80 4.31 -4.58
CA THR A 12 5.76 3.56 -3.86
C THR A 12 6.18 2.09 -3.71
N LYS A 13 6.71 1.47 -4.77
CA LYS A 13 7.19 0.07 -4.73
C LYS A 13 8.37 -0.13 -3.78
N GLU A 14 9.37 0.76 -3.82
CA GLU A 14 10.54 0.68 -2.94
C GLU A 14 10.17 0.90 -1.48
N THR A 15 9.33 1.91 -1.21
CA THR A 15 8.85 2.20 0.15
C THR A 15 8.07 1.03 0.71
N THR A 16 7.08 0.50 -0.01
CA THR A 16 6.31 -0.66 0.44
C THR A 16 7.19 -1.90 0.63
N SER A 17 8.16 -2.13 -0.26
CA SER A 17 9.08 -3.27 -0.15
C SER A 17 10.00 -3.16 1.06
N LEU A 18 10.60 -1.99 1.30
CA LEU A 18 11.43 -1.73 2.48
C LEU A 18 10.62 -1.88 3.76
N MET A 19 9.39 -1.38 3.78
CA MET A 19 8.50 -1.50 4.93
C MET A 19 8.16 -2.97 5.21
N TYR A 20 7.77 -3.74 4.20
CA TYR A 20 7.51 -5.17 4.36
C TYR A 20 8.76 -5.97 4.74
N ASN A 21 9.94 -5.57 4.25
CA ASN A 21 11.20 -6.21 4.60
C ASN A 21 11.62 -6.01 6.05
N ASN A 22 11.39 -4.81 6.59
CA ASN A 22 11.65 -4.44 7.97
C ASN A 22 10.47 -4.72 8.92
N ASN A 23 9.46 -5.46 8.45
CA ASN A 23 8.30 -5.82 9.25
C ASN A 23 8.73 -6.55 10.55
N PRO A 24 8.42 -5.98 11.73
CA PRO A 24 8.88 -6.51 13.02
C PRO A 24 8.21 -7.83 13.41
N ASP A 25 7.05 -8.15 12.81
CA ASP A 25 6.31 -9.39 13.06
C ASP A 25 5.54 -9.83 11.81
N ARG A 26 6.18 -10.69 11.00
CA ARG A 26 5.61 -11.22 9.75
C ARG A 26 4.46 -12.23 9.95
N ASN A 27 4.23 -12.69 11.18
CA ASN A 27 3.10 -13.57 11.49
C ASN A 27 1.85 -12.74 11.77
N ARG A 28 2.01 -11.60 12.44
CA ARG A 28 0.94 -10.63 12.69
C ARG A 28 0.62 -9.79 11.45
N TRP A 29 1.65 -9.22 10.83
CA TRP A 29 1.54 -8.33 9.67
C TRP A 29 1.89 -9.10 8.40
N VAL A 30 0.87 -9.49 7.65
CA VAL A 30 1.02 -10.39 6.50
C VAL A 30 1.13 -9.62 5.18
N ALA A 31 0.88 -8.31 5.21
CA ALA A 31 1.06 -7.42 4.08
C ALA A 31 1.46 -6.00 4.53
N ALA A 32 1.97 -5.22 3.59
CA ALA A 32 2.18 -3.79 3.67
C ALA A 32 1.54 -3.14 2.43
N ALA A 33 0.96 -1.95 2.62
CA ALA A 33 0.39 -1.14 1.57
C ALA A 33 0.92 0.29 1.68
N CYS A 34 1.16 0.93 0.53
CA CYS A 34 1.28 2.39 0.44
C CYS A 34 0.35 2.87 -0.67
N TYR A 35 -0.51 3.85 -0.36
CA TYR A 35 -1.50 4.37 -1.30
C TYR A 35 -1.75 5.86 -1.08
N ASN A 36 -1.95 6.63 -2.16
CA ASN A 36 -2.13 8.09 -2.08
C ASN A 36 -3.58 8.55 -2.32
N LYS A 37 -4.54 7.63 -2.31
CA LYS A 37 -5.98 7.89 -2.50
C LYS A 37 -6.77 7.30 -1.33
N ALA A 38 -8.09 7.51 -1.37
CA ALA A 38 -9.02 6.97 -0.39
C ALA A 38 -8.99 5.44 -0.36
N TRP A 39 -8.99 4.90 0.85
CA TRP A 39 -8.98 3.47 1.12
C TRP A 39 -9.85 3.18 2.33
N ALA A 40 -10.30 1.93 2.42
CA ALA A 40 -10.94 1.39 3.62
C ALA A 40 -10.36 0.03 3.95
N VAL A 41 -10.50 -0.38 5.22
CA VAL A 41 -10.21 -1.76 5.64
C VAL A 41 -11.37 -2.37 6.39
N LYS A 42 -11.47 -3.70 6.35
CA LYS A 42 -12.51 -4.45 7.05
C LYS A 42 -12.40 -4.28 8.56
N ASP A 43 -11.18 -4.30 9.08
CA ASP A 43 -10.89 -4.12 10.50
C ASP A 43 -9.71 -3.16 10.69
N TYR A 44 -10.00 -1.96 11.18
CA TYR A 44 -9.00 -0.94 11.50
C TYR A 44 -8.16 -1.31 12.75
N GLY A 45 -8.63 -2.24 13.59
CA GLY A 45 -7.82 -2.82 14.69
C GLY A 45 -6.79 -3.84 14.20
N ALA A 46 -6.92 -4.31 12.95
CA ALA A 46 -6.04 -5.27 12.31
C ALA A 46 -5.12 -4.62 11.25
N ILE A 47 -4.82 -3.33 11.42
CA ILE A 47 -3.74 -2.63 10.73
C ILE A 47 -2.76 -2.02 11.75
N SER A 48 -1.57 -1.64 11.30
CA SER A 48 -0.73 -0.73 12.10
C SER A 48 -1.29 0.68 12.09
N ASP A 49 -0.66 1.57 12.86
CA ASP A 49 -0.81 3.01 12.62
C ASP A 49 -0.49 3.34 11.15
N VAL A 50 -1.18 4.36 10.63
CA VAL A 50 -0.98 4.87 9.28
C VAL A 50 0.10 5.93 9.31
N VAL A 51 1.15 5.72 8.52
CA VAL A 51 2.26 6.66 8.38
C VAL A 51 2.16 7.37 7.04
N SER A 52 2.13 8.70 7.06
CA SER A 52 2.10 9.50 5.83
C SER A 52 3.52 9.75 5.31
N MET A 53 3.85 9.17 4.16
CA MET A 53 5.13 9.30 3.47
C MET A 53 5.03 10.33 2.35
N LYS A 54 5.90 11.35 2.36
CA LYS A 54 5.90 12.41 1.34
C LYS A 54 6.92 12.14 0.25
N LEU A 55 6.48 12.01 -0.99
CA LEU A 55 7.34 12.11 -2.17
C LEU A 55 7.44 13.59 -2.58
N LYS A 56 8.67 14.13 -2.65
CA LYS A 56 8.95 15.48 -3.14
C LYS A 56 9.92 15.43 -4.32
N LEU A 57 9.55 16.04 -5.44
CA LEU A 57 10.39 16.22 -6.62
C LEU A 57 10.20 17.66 -7.11
N GLY A 58 11.17 18.54 -6.86
CA GLY A 58 11.03 19.97 -7.18
C GLY A 58 9.81 20.60 -6.48
N ALA A 59 8.89 21.19 -7.25
CA ALA A 59 7.69 21.85 -6.73
C ALA A 59 6.49 20.90 -6.49
N PHE A 60 6.56 19.64 -6.96
CA PHE A 60 5.47 18.69 -6.80
C PHE A 60 5.66 17.85 -5.54
N HIS A 61 4.54 17.59 -4.87
CA HIS A 61 4.47 16.80 -3.65
C HIS A 61 3.28 15.83 -3.72
N THR A 62 3.45 14.64 -3.18
CA THR A 62 2.38 13.65 -3.03
C THR A 62 2.58 12.92 -1.71
N ASP A 63 1.50 12.84 -0.93
CA ASP A 63 1.47 12.16 0.35
C ASP A 63 0.86 10.76 0.16
N TYR A 64 1.54 9.74 0.67
CA TYR A 64 1.11 8.34 0.61
C TYR A 64 0.85 7.84 2.02
N ASP A 65 -0.31 7.23 2.23
CA ASP A 65 -0.62 6.52 3.46
C ASP A 65 -0.01 5.12 3.38
N CYS A 66 0.91 4.82 4.29
CA CYS A 66 1.59 3.54 4.39
C CYS A 66 1.24 2.84 5.69
N MET A 67 0.89 1.55 5.63
CA MET A 67 0.47 0.75 6.79
C MET A 67 0.71 -0.75 6.60
N TYR A 68 0.90 -1.46 7.70
CA TYR A 68 0.86 -2.92 7.72
C TYR A 68 -0.58 -3.41 7.81
N ILE A 69 -0.87 -4.54 7.16
CA ILE A 69 -2.17 -5.20 7.15
C ILE A 69 -2.03 -6.58 7.80
N GLY A 70 -2.92 -6.86 8.75
CA GLY A 70 -3.01 -8.12 9.47
C GLY A 70 -3.83 -9.18 8.75
N ARG A 71 -3.86 -10.39 9.34
CA ARG A 71 -4.69 -11.51 8.89
C ARG A 71 -6.19 -11.21 9.02
N HIS A 72 -7.00 -11.97 8.28
CA HIS A 72 -8.46 -11.89 8.26
C HIS A 72 -9.04 -10.50 7.89
N ASN A 73 -8.22 -9.68 7.22
CA ASN A 73 -8.53 -8.32 6.85
C ASN A 73 -8.71 -8.18 5.33
N GLN A 74 -9.36 -7.11 4.92
CA GLN A 74 -9.56 -6.72 3.53
C GLN A 74 -9.15 -5.26 3.40
N PHE A 75 -8.41 -4.93 2.36
CA PHE A 75 -8.10 -3.57 1.97
C PHE A 75 -8.84 -3.25 0.68
N TRP A 76 -9.59 -2.16 0.68
CA TRP A 76 -10.36 -1.67 -0.46
C TRP A 76 -9.76 -0.38 -0.99
N THR A 77 -9.59 -0.30 -2.30
CA THR A 77 -9.28 0.97 -2.97
C THR A 77 -10.59 1.65 -3.38
N GLU A 78 -10.92 2.80 -2.78
CA GLU A 78 -12.20 3.48 -3.01
C GLU A 78 -12.20 4.41 -4.24
N SER A 79 -11.16 4.37 -5.07
CA SER A 79 -10.95 5.29 -6.19
C SER A 79 -10.85 4.53 -7.51
N ASP A 80 -11.71 4.90 -8.46
CA ASP A 80 -11.59 4.50 -9.87
C ASP A 80 -10.30 5.06 -10.49
N ASN A 81 -9.56 4.21 -11.20
CA ASN A 81 -8.42 4.54 -12.09
C ASN A 81 -7.06 4.91 -11.46
N GLY A 82 -6.29 3.89 -11.07
CA GLY A 82 -4.86 3.89 -11.42
C GLY A 82 -3.90 3.30 -10.39
N TYR A 83 -3.39 2.11 -10.69
CA TYR A 83 -2.36 1.35 -9.96
C TYR A 83 -1.01 2.07 -9.76
N ILE A 84 -0.74 3.17 -10.49
CA ILE A 84 0.50 3.98 -10.35
C ILE A 84 0.69 4.48 -8.91
N ASN A 85 -0.43 4.61 -8.20
CA ASN A 85 -0.50 5.19 -6.87
C ASN A 85 -0.43 4.17 -5.74
N LEU A 86 -0.47 2.87 -6.07
CA LEU A 86 -0.66 1.77 -5.14
C LEU A 86 0.50 0.80 -5.24
N ALA A 87 1.06 0.42 -4.10
CA ALA A 87 1.93 -0.76 -4.04
C ALA A 87 1.60 -1.60 -2.82
N TYR A 88 1.56 -2.91 -3.03
CA TYR A 88 1.51 -3.92 -1.99
C TYR A 88 2.80 -4.74 -1.97
N ALA A 89 3.19 -5.16 -0.77
CA ALA A 89 4.12 -6.27 -0.58
C ALA A 89 3.49 -7.19 0.47
N TYR A 90 3.32 -8.47 0.13
CA TYR A 90 2.49 -9.38 0.92
C TYR A 90 2.95 -10.83 0.85
N ASN A 91 2.49 -11.63 1.81
CA ASN A 91 2.65 -13.07 1.79
C ASN A 91 1.60 -13.69 0.86
N GLY A 92 2.01 -14.18 -0.31
CA GLY A 92 1.11 -14.76 -1.32
C GLY A 92 0.42 -16.07 -0.93
N ASN A 93 0.83 -16.71 0.17
CA ASN A 93 0.11 -17.88 0.72
C ASN A 93 -1.07 -17.47 1.62
N ILE A 94 -1.14 -16.20 2.01
CA ILE A 94 -2.13 -15.66 2.96
C ILE A 94 -3.00 -14.62 2.27
N CYS A 95 -2.39 -13.76 1.46
CA CYS A 95 -3.06 -12.67 0.79
C CYS A 95 -3.16 -12.87 -0.73
N SER A 96 -4.26 -12.38 -1.30
CA SER A 96 -4.56 -12.39 -2.72
C SER A 96 -4.91 -10.98 -3.18
N PHE A 97 -4.33 -10.55 -4.30
CA PHE A 97 -4.59 -9.27 -4.94
C PHE A 97 -5.61 -9.43 -6.05
N ASP A 98 -6.66 -8.60 -6.02
CA ASP A 98 -7.62 -8.52 -7.11
C ASP A 98 -7.18 -7.43 -8.10
N GLY A 99 -6.63 -7.88 -9.24
CA GLY A 99 -6.20 -6.97 -10.29
C GLY A 99 -7.32 -6.18 -10.95
N SER A 100 -8.60 -6.56 -10.79
CA SER A 100 -9.73 -5.83 -11.38
C SER A 100 -10.16 -4.62 -10.55
N THR A 101 -10.12 -4.74 -9.23
CA THR A 101 -10.54 -3.70 -8.29
C THR A 101 -9.37 -2.91 -7.71
N GLY A 102 -8.19 -3.54 -7.59
CA GLY A 102 -7.06 -2.98 -6.84
C GLY A 102 -7.02 -3.42 -5.38
N ASP A 103 -7.94 -4.29 -4.96
CA ASP A 103 -8.12 -4.68 -3.58
C ASP A 103 -7.15 -5.80 -3.14
N LEU A 104 -6.91 -5.88 -1.83
CA LEU A 104 -6.11 -6.94 -1.22
C LEU A 104 -6.90 -7.67 -0.13
N THR A 105 -7.06 -8.97 -0.28
CA THR A 105 -7.67 -9.85 0.72
C THR A 105 -6.58 -10.62 1.45
N CYS A 106 -6.59 -10.66 2.79
CA CYS A 106 -5.65 -11.45 3.61
C CYS A 106 -6.39 -12.40 4.56
N ASN A 107 -6.15 -13.71 4.44
CA ASN A 107 -6.88 -14.78 5.13
C ASN A 107 -6.26 -15.31 6.42
#